data_AF-A0A1M7Y8V0-F1
#
_entry.id   AF-A0A1M7Y8V0-F1
#
_cell.length_a   1.000
_cell.length_b   1.000
_cell.length_c   1.000
_cell.angle_alpha   90.00
_cell.angle_beta   90.00
_cell.angle_gamma   90.00
#
_symmetry.space_group_name_H-M   'P 1'
#
loop_
_entity.id
_entity.type
_entity.pdbx_description
1 polymer ?
#
loop_
_entity_poly.entity_id
_entity_poly.type
_entity_poly.pdbx_seq_one_letter_code
_entity_poly.pdbx_strand_id
1 'polypeptide(L)' 'MLKKLLLLAATTLLLSSCLADKKGPKVVILKHPDTLDFQNCEVKGEWPDDEAFAANEKCVQALEKQGYTVWGSR' A
#
# COMPACT_ATOMS: atom_id res chain seq x y z
N MET A 1 34.55 -30.04 3.16
CA MET A 1 33.40 -29.66 2.29
C MET A 1 32.21 -29.10 3.06
N LEU A 2 32.00 -29.50 4.33
CA LEU A 2 30.89 -29.05 5.19
C LEU A 2 30.85 -27.52 5.46
N LYS A 3 32.00 -26.85 5.61
CA LYS A 3 32.08 -25.39 5.81
C LYS A 3 31.51 -24.56 4.65
N LYS A 4 31.63 -25.05 3.39
CA LYS A 4 31.08 -24.37 2.22
C LYS A 4 29.56 -24.50 2.14
N LEU A 5 29.00 -25.60 2.68
CA LEU A 5 27.56 -25.86 2.71
C LEU A 5 26.84 -24.96 3.73
N LEU A 6 27.45 -24.73 4.89
CA LEU A 6 26.93 -23.84 5.94
C LEU A 6 26.88 -22.37 5.50
N LEU A 7 27.87 -21.91 4.74
CA LEU A 7 27.88 -20.56 4.17
C LEU A 7 26.79 -20.34 3.11
N LEU A 8 26.44 -21.38 2.35
CA LEU A 8 25.37 -21.33 1.34
C LEU A 8 23.96 -21.35 1.97
N ALA A 9 23.80 -22.05 3.11
CA ALA A 9 22.53 -22.09 3.83
C ALA A 9 22.25 -20.80 4.62
N ALA A 10 23.30 -20.13 5.10
CA ALA A 10 23.16 -18.84 5.79
C ALA A 10 22.73 -17.70 4.84
N THR A 11 23.18 -17.72 3.59
CA THR A 11 22.80 -16.69 2.60
C THR A 11 21.36 -16.82 2.13
N THR A 12 20.80 -18.03 1.99
CA THR A 12 19.40 -18.21 1.54
C THR A 12 18.37 -17.81 2.59
N LEU A 13 18.67 -17.95 3.89
CA LEU A 13 17.80 -17.50 4.99
C LEU A 13 17.76 -15.96 5.14
N LEU A 14 18.79 -15.24 4.68
CA LEU A 14 18.85 -13.77 4.73
C LEU A 14 18.11 -13.10 3.55
N LEU A 15 17.83 -13.83 2.47
CA LEU A 15 17.16 -13.31 1.26
C LEU A 15 15.63 -13.33 1.35
N SER A 16 15.04 -14.02 2.34
CA SER A 16 13.58 -14.13 2.51
C SER A 16 12.98 -12.97 3.31
N SER A 17 13.80 -12.08 3.89
CA SER A 17 13.34 -10.96 4.73
C SER A 17 12.95 -9.70 3.96
N CYS A 18 12.98 -9.70 2.61
CA CYS A 18 12.69 -8.53 1.80
C CYS A 18 11.24 -8.42 1.30
N LEU A 19 10.36 -9.37 1.63
CA LEU A 19 8.90 -9.18 1.49
C LEU A 19 8.41 -8.34 2.67
N ALA A 20 8.95 -7.13 2.81
CA ALA A 20 8.29 -6.09 3.58
C ALA A 20 6.92 -5.91 2.94
N ASP A 21 5.90 -6.18 3.73
CA ASP A 21 4.47 -6.07 3.44
C ASP A 21 4.16 -4.66 2.91
N LYS A 22 4.44 -4.41 1.63
CA LYS A 22 4.17 -3.13 0.95
C LYS A 22 2.70 -3.06 0.57
N LYS A 23 1.81 -3.36 1.51
CA LYS A 23 0.40 -3.01 1.31
C LYS A 23 0.34 -1.48 1.18
N GLY A 24 -0.46 -1.00 0.23
CA GLY A 24 -0.53 0.42 -0.12
C GLY A 24 -0.97 1.32 1.04
N PRO A 25 -1.14 2.64 0.81
CA PRO A 25 -1.64 3.54 1.85
C PRO A 25 -3.01 3.09 2.37
N LYS A 26 -3.20 3.10 3.69
CA LYS A 26 -4.47 2.78 4.33
C LYS A 26 -5.46 3.92 4.23
N VAL A 27 -4.99 5.16 4.09
CA VAL A 27 -5.83 6.33 3.89
C VAL A 27 -5.22 7.20 2.80
N VAL A 28 -6.03 7.55 1.80
CA VAL A 28 -5.71 8.54 0.78
C VAL A 28 -6.68 9.70 0.92
N ILE A 29 -6.15 10.90 1.11
CA ILE A 29 -6.91 12.13 1.24
C ILE A 29 -6.83 12.84 -0.10
N LEU A 30 -7.98 13.12 -0.70
CA LEU A 30 -8.11 13.84 -1.95
C LEU A 30 -8.78 15.19 -1.73
N LYS A 31 -8.36 16.19 -2.49
CA LYS A 31 -8.88 17.55 -2.47
C LYS A 31 -9.37 17.96 -3.84
N HIS A 32 -10.56 18.55 -3.92
CA HIS A 32 -11.03 19.20 -5.13
C HIS A 32 -10.41 20.62 -5.23
N PRO A 33 -9.74 21.00 -6.32
CA PRO A 33 -9.02 22.26 -6.41
C PRO A 33 -9.95 23.48 -6.37
N ASP A 34 -11.11 23.41 -7.04
CA ASP A 34 -12.02 24.55 -7.15
C ASP A 34 -12.89 24.79 -5.91
N THR A 35 -13.46 23.71 -5.35
CA THR A 35 -14.36 23.80 -4.19
C THR A 35 -13.62 23.72 -2.85
N LEU A 36 -12.35 23.31 -2.87
CA LEU A 36 -11.55 23.00 -1.68
C LEU A 36 -12.13 21.89 -0.79
N ASP A 37 -13.05 21.08 -1.31
CA ASP A 37 -13.62 19.93 -0.60
C ASP A 37 -12.59 18.81 -0.42
N PHE A 38 -12.70 18.08 0.69
CA PHE A 38 -11.82 16.96 1.02
C PHE A 38 -12.62 15.66 1.13
N GLN A 39 -12.09 14.61 0.49
CA GLN A 39 -12.67 13.27 0.53
C GLN A 39 -11.58 12.27 0.90
N ASN A 40 -11.95 11.24 1.66
CA ASN A 40 -11.03 10.19 2.10
C ASN A 40 -11.42 8.86 1.48
N CYS A 41 -10.43 8.16 0.93
CA CYS A 41 -10.51 6.75 0.63
C CYS A 41 -9.74 5.99 1.73
N GLU A 42 -10.43 5.10 2.43
CA GLU A 42 -9.87 4.37 3.58
C GLU A 42 -10.00 2.86 3.39
N VAL A 43 -8.91 2.16 3.66
CA VAL A 43 -8.87 0.71 3.78
C VAL A 43 -9.52 0.33 5.12
N LYS A 44 -10.64 -0.38 5.05
CA LYS A 44 -11.39 -0.81 6.24
C LYS A 44 -10.89 -2.16 6.77
N GLY A 45 -11.01 -2.35 8.08
CA GLY A 45 -10.68 -3.60 8.76
C GLY A 45 -9.39 -3.54 9.58
N GLU A 46 -9.36 -4.31 10.67
CA GLU A 46 -8.18 -4.42 11.56
C GLU A 46 -7.02 -5.17 10.87
N TRP A 47 -7.37 -6.13 10.02
CA TRP A 47 -6.44 -6.94 9.22
C TRP A 47 -6.82 -6.87 7.74
N PRO A 48 -6.50 -5.77 7.05
CA PRO A 48 -6.93 -5.58 5.67
C PRO A 48 -6.21 -6.54 4.72
N ASP A 49 -7.01 -7.19 3.89
CA ASP A 49 -6.57 -8.03 2.80
C ASP A 49 -6.41 -7.25 1.49
N ASP A 50 -5.97 -7.92 0.44
CA ASP A 50 -5.67 -7.29 -0.84
C ASP A 50 -6.94 -6.74 -1.52
N GLU A 51 -8.11 -7.30 -1.22
CA GLU A 51 -9.39 -6.77 -1.71
C GLU A 51 -9.71 -5.41 -1.07
N ALA A 52 -9.44 -5.25 0.23
CA ALA A 52 -9.62 -3.96 0.90
C ALA A 52 -8.72 -2.86 0.31
N PHE A 53 -7.47 -3.19 -0.05
CA PHE A 53 -6.58 -2.25 -0.75
C PHE A 53 -7.05 -1.96 -2.17
N ALA A 54 -7.50 -2.97 -2.92
CA ALA A 54 -8.06 -2.78 -4.27
C ALA A 54 -9.33 -1.93 -4.26
N ALA A 55 -10.18 -2.06 -3.23
CA ALA A 55 -11.36 -1.21 -3.04
C ALA A 55 -10.96 0.24 -2.77
N ASN A 56 -9.90 0.45 -1.98
CA ASN A 56 -9.35 1.79 -1.74
C ASN A 56 -8.84 2.44 -3.03
N GLU A 57 -8.09 1.71 -3.85
CA GLU A 57 -7.64 2.19 -5.17
C GLU A 57 -8.80 2.56 -6.09
N LYS A 58 -9.88 1.76 -6.11
CA LYS A 58 -11.09 2.08 -6.89
C LYS A 58 -11.76 3.37 -6.41
N CYS A 59 -11.79 3.61 -5.10
CA CYS A 59 -12.30 4.86 -4.54
C CYS A 59 -11.48 6.07 -5.03
N VAL A 60 -10.14 5.98 -4.98
CA VAL A 60 -9.24 7.03 -5.46
C VAL A 60 -9.50 7.34 -6.93
N GLN A 61 -9.51 6.31 -7.78
CA GLN A 61 -9.77 6.47 -9.22
C GLN A 61 -11.15 7.07 -9.52
N ALA A 62 -12.16 6.77 -8.71
CA ALA A 62 -13.50 7.31 -8.87
C ALA A 62 -13.57 8.80 -8.53
N LEU A 63 -12.83 9.24 -7.50
CA LEU A 63 -12.74 10.66 -7.12
C LEU A 63 -11.85 11.46 -8.07
N GLU A 64 -10.76 10.88 -8.57
CA GLU A 64 -9.94 11.51 -9.61
C GLU A 64 -10.75 11.82 -10.88
N LYS A 65 -11.63 10.89 -11.30
CA LYS A 65 -12.57 11.12 -12.41
C LYS A 65 -13.58 12.24 -12.14
N GLN A 66 -13.81 12.58 -10.88
CA GLN A 66 -14.68 13.68 -10.46
C GLN A 66 -13.92 15.01 -10.28
N GLY A 67 -12.62 15.06 -10.60
CA GLY A 67 -11.81 16.26 -10.51
C GLY A 67 -11.07 16.44 -9.18
N TYR A 68 -11.12 15.45 -8.28
CA TYR A 68 -10.30 15.46 -7.07
C TYR A 68 -8.84 15.13 -7.38
N THR A 69 -7.94 15.61 -6.54
CA THR A 69 -6.49 15.35 -6.64
C THR A 69 -5.95 14.87 -5.31
N VAL A 70 -4.99 13.93 -5.33
CA VAL A 70 -4.37 13.42 -4.10
C VAL A 70 -3.64 14.55 -3.39
N TRP A 71 -4.03 14.79 -2.14
CA TRP A 71 -3.43 15.80 -1.27
C TRP A 71 -2.47 15.17 -0.24
N GLY A 72 -2.76 13.96 0.21
CA GLY A 72 -1.89 13.22 1.13
C GLY A 72 -2.27 11.75 1.26
N SER A 73 -1.36 10.94 1.79
CA SER A 73 -1.57 9.51 2.01
C SER A 73 -0.82 9.00 3.25
N ARG A 74 -1.39 8.02 3.95
CA ARG A 74 -0.78 7.35 5.11
C ARG A 74 -1.14 5.88 5.17
#